data_AF-A0A1G5GUR6-F1
#
_entry.id   AF-A0A1G5GUR6-F1
#
_cell.length_a   1.000
_cell.length_b   1.000
_cell.length_c   1.000
_cell.angle_alpha   90.00
_cell.angle_beta   90.00
_cell.angle_gamma   90.00
#
_symmetry.space_group_name_H-M   'P 1'
#
loop_
_entity.id
_entity.type
_entity.pdbx_description
1 polymer ?
#
loop_
_entity_poly.entity_id
_entity_poly.type
_entity_poly.pdbx_seq_one_letter_code
_entity_poly.pdbx_strand_id
1 'polypeptide(L)'
;MKNKLFKYYKDCASNYALIYVHMNLYHKFFYSYIIFTILLLISVIPAYFLLQNLTSYIIMWILILVCVGSVILFSKMFDVKSMRILKKQYGISSTPKTWDDYTLEIRIHIITEYLIEHGLYERWKIEKLIDDFYKDEEKAKIPPLVAPSIILAISIPNVTQLLLQIYSFFNLEANVPYFVQNSESAKLTLNVSIFFVVLIVSLILVMSISVINHVQAAMRKAVFDKHGQKRNGLIETLENVLYQMQDRMNI
;
A
#
# COMPACT_ATOMS: atom_id res chain seq x y z
N MET A 1 4.69 -21.79 25.44
CA MET A 1 5.16 -22.19 24.10
C MET A 1 4.83 -21.14 23.03
N LYS A 2 3.63 -20.53 23.04
CA LYS A 2 3.25 -19.39 22.18
C LYS A 2 4.32 -18.30 21.99
N ASN A 3 4.89 -17.79 23.08
CA ASN A 3 5.94 -16.77 23.02
C ASN A 3 7.26 -17.26 22.40
N LYS A 4 7.57 -18.56 22.55
CA LYS A 4 8.76 -19.17 21.93
C LYS A 4 8.58 -19.30 20.42
N LEU A 5 7.41 -19.77 19.97
CA LEU A 5 7.05 -19.83 18.55
C LEU A 5 7.05 -18.42 17.92
N PHE A 6 6.45 -17.44 18.60
CA PHE A 6 6.45 -16.05 18.11
C PHE A 6 7.86 -15.45 18.02
N LYS A 7 8.72 -15.74 19.00
CA LYS A 7 10.13 -15.32 18.96
C LYS A 7 10.88 -16.00 17.81
N TYR A 8 10.71 -17.31 17.65
CA TYR A 8 11.31 -18.07 16.55
C TYR A 8 10.86 -17.54 15.19
N TYR A 9 9.57 -17.29 15.01
CA TYR A 9 9.04 -16.67 13.80
C TYR A 9 9.70 -15.31 13.52
N LYS A 10 9.80 -14.45 14.54
CA LYS A 10 10.42 -13.13 14.39
C LYS A 10 11.89 -13.22 13.97
N ASP A 11 12.62 -14.16 14.55
CA ASP A 11 14.08 -14.24 14.39
C ASP A 11 14.48 -15.01 13.12
N CYS A 12 13.69 -16.01 12.68
CA CYS A 12 14.06 -16.92 11.60
C CYS A 12 13.13 -16.89 10.37
N ALA A 13 11.83 -16.62 10.55
CA ALA A 13 10.84 -16.75 9.47
C ALA A 13 10.26 -15.40 9.00
N SER A 14 10.43 -14.30 9.74
CA SER A 14 9.84 -13.02 9.33
C SER A 14 10.44 -12.50 8.02
N ASN A 15 9.67 -11.73 7.24
CA ASN A 15 10.17 -11.09 6.02
C ASN A 15 11.44 -10.26 6.30
N TYR A 16 11.54 -9.68 7.50
CA TYR A 16 12.73 -9.02 7.97
C TYR A 16 13.94 -9.94 8.06
N ALA A 17 13.79 -11.10 8.71
CA ALA A 17 14.86 -12.09 8.83
C ALA A 17 15.29 -12.64 7.46
N LEU A 18 14.33 -12.90 6.57
CA LEU A 18 14.58 -13.53 5.26
C LEU A 18 15.22 -12.59 4.23
N ILE A 19 14.83 -11.30 4.22
CA ILE A 19 15.22 -10.36 3.15
C ILE A 19 15.90 -9.10 3.72
N TYR A 20 15.26 -8.42 4.67
CA TYR A 20 15.69 -7.07 5.06
C TYR A 20 17.00 -7.05 5.85
N VAL A 21 17.32 -8.11 6.62
CA VAL A 21 18.63 -8.27 7.27
C VAL A 21 19.77 -8.18 6.24
N HIS A 22 19.55 -8.73 5.05
CA HIS A 22 20.53 -8.72 3.95
C HIS A 22 20.48 -7.44 3.09
N MET A 23 19.51 -6.55 3.33
CA MET A 23 19.30 -5.29 2.60
C MET A 23 19.21 -4.06 3.50
N ASN A 24 19.82 -4.09 4.69
CA ASN A 24 19.59 -3.08 5.72
C ASN A 24 19.85 -1.63 5.24
N LEU A 25 20.94 -1.40 4.49
CA LEU A 25 21.25 -0.08 3.90
C LEU A 25 20.20 0.36 2.87
N TYR A 26 19.81 -0.55 1.98
CA TYR A 26 18.82 -0.25 0.94
C TYR A 26 17.44 0.01 1.56
N HIS A 27 17.07 -0.74 2.59
CA HIS A 27 15.81 -0.58 3.30
C HIS A 27 15.74 0.79 4.00
N LYS A 28 16.78 1.17 4.75
CA LYS A 28 16.86 2.49 5.39
C LYS A 28 16.83 3.64 4.37
N PHE A 29 17.57 3.50 3.28
CA PHE A 29 17.58 4.50 2.20
C PHE A 29 16.20 4.62 1.53
N PHE A 30 15.59 3.50 1.16
CA PHE A 30 14.27 3.46 0.54
C PHE A 30 13.19 4.06 1.45
N TYR A 31 13.26 3.77 2.75
CA TYR A 31 12.36 4.36 3.74
C TYR A 31 12.52 5.88 3.85
N SER A 32 13.77 6.35 4.01
CA SER A 32 14.06 7.78 4.05
C SER A 32 13.63 8.48 2.75
N TYR A 33 13.82 7.81 1.62
CA TYR A 33 13.45 8.30 0.30
C TYR A 33 11.93 8.44 0.14
N ILE A 34 11.15 7.47 0.62
CA ILE A 34 9.69 7.55 0.63
C ILE A 34 9.21 8.72 1.48
N ILE A 35 9.74 8.87 2.71
CA ILE A 35 9.36 9.99 3.59
C ILE A 35 9.68 11.31 2.91
N PHE A 36 10.88 11.44 2.35
CA PHE A 36 11.29 12.64 1.63
C PHE A 36 10.35 12.94 0.45
N THR A 37 9.96 11.92 -0.32
CA THR A 37 9.04 12.08 -1.45
C THR A 37 7.66 12.55 -1.01
N ILE A 38 7.14 12.03 0.11
CA ILE A 38 5.86 12.47 0.69
C ILE A 38 5.96 13.93 1.14
N LEU A 39 7.02 14.29 1.86
CA LEU A 39 7.23 15.67 2.32
C LEU A 39 7.32 16.64 1.14
N LEU A 40 8.01 16.23 0.07
CA LEU A 40 8.14 17.00 -1.16
C LEU A 40 6.77 17.17 -1.83
N LEU A 41 5.96 16.12 -1.95
CA LEU A 41 4.60 16.19 -2.49
C LEU A 41 3.67 17.10 -1.66
N ILE A 42 3.77 17.07 -0.32
CA ILE A 42 3.00 17.97 0.55
C ILE A 42 3.43 19.43 0.33
N SER A 43 4.72 19.67 0.16
CA SER A 43 5.28 21.01 -0.09
C SER A 43 4.86 21.60 -1.45
N VAL A 44 4.43 20.77 -2.39
CA VAL A 44 3.99 21.21 -3.72
C VAL A 44 2.64 21.95 -3.66
N ILE A 45 1.77 21.61 -2.70
CA ILE A 45 0.44 22.23 -2.53
C ILE A 45 0.54 23.75 -2.25
N PRO A 46 1.27 24.23 -1.23
CA PRO A 46 1.42 25.66 -0.99
C PRO A 46 2.21 26.37 -2.11
N ALA A 47 3.16 25.67 -2.75
CA ALA A 47 3.90 26.23 -3.89
C ALA A 47 2.98 26.51 -5.08
N TYR A 48 1.98 25.66 -5.32
CA TYR A 48 0.97 25.87 -6.36
C TYR A 48 0.17 27.17 -6.16
N PHE A 49 -0.20 27.50 -4.91
CA PHE A 49 -0.94 28.73 -4.62
C PHE A 49 -0.08 30.00 -4.68
N LEU A 50 1.24 29.88 -4.47
CA LEU A 50 2.17 31.01 -4.51
C LEU A 50 2.69 31.34 -5.92
N LEU A 51 2.69 30.37 -6.84
CA LEU A 51 3.26 30.51 -8.18
C LEU A 51 2.15 30.76 -9.21
N GLN A 52 1.97 32.03 -9.62
CA GLN A 52 1.00 32.42 -10.66
C GLN A 52 1.51 32.26 -12.11
N ASN A 53 2.76 31.82 -12.29
CA ASN A 53 3.37 31.71 -13.62
C ASN A 53 3.18 30.32 -14.23
N LEU A 54 2.74 30.28 -15.50
CA LEU A 54 2.51 29.05 -16.26
C LEU A 54 3.75 28.14 -16.34
N THR A 55 4.95 28.74 -16.47
CA THR A 55 6.23 28.01 -16.49
C THR A 55 6.48 27.27 -15.18
N SER A 56 6.17 27.89 -14.05
CA SER A 56 6.31 27.28 -12.72
C SER A 56 5.35 26.12 -12.51
N TYR A 57 4.13 26.21 -13.06
CA TYR A 57 3.16 25.12 -13.05
C TYR A 57 3.64 23.90 -13.84
N ILE A 58 4.21 24.12 -15.04
CA ILE A 58 4.77 23.03 -15.86
C ILE A 58 5.93 22.35 -15.14
N ILE A 59 6.86 23.12 -14.58
CA ILE A 59 8.01 22.58 -13.81
C ILE A 59 7.52 21.73 -12.63
N MET A 60 6.49 22.16 -11.93
CA MET A 60 5.90 21.45 -10.81
C MET A 60 5.30 20.10 -11.21
N TRP A 61 4.56 20.03 -12.31
CA TRP A 61 4.02 18.76 -12.82
C TRP A 61 5.11 17.79 -13.26
N ILE A 62 6.16 18.30 -13.90
CA ILE A 62 7.33 17.50 -14.26
C ILE A 62 7.97 16.92 -12.99
N LEU A 63 8.13 17.72 -11.93
CA LEU A 63 8.67 17.29 -10.65
C LEU A 63 7.84 16.16 -10.01
N ILE A 64 6.51 16.29 -10.00
CA ILE A 64 5.59 15.25 -9.49
C ILE A 64 5.74 13.96 -10.29
N LEU A 65 5.72 14.04 -11.62
CA LEU A 65 5.87 12.86 -12.48
C LEU A 65 7.22 12.17 -12.27
N VAL A 66 8.30 12.94 -12.11
CA VAL A 66 9.62 12.41 -11.79
C VAL A 66 9.61 11.69 -10.44
N CYS A 67 9.02 12.29 -9.40
CA CYS A 67 8.92 11.68 -8.07
C CYS A 67 8.09 10.39 -8.06
N VAL A 68 6.95 10.37 -8.75
CA VAL A 68 6.11 9.16 -8.84
C VAL A 68 6.84 8.07 -9.64
N GLY A 69 7.42 8.43 -10.79
CA GLY A 69 8.17 7.51 -11.64
C GLY A 69 9.38 6.90 -10.93
N SER A 70 10.10 7.69 -10.15
CA SER A 70 11.24 7.20 -9.36
C SER A 70 10.81 6.26 -8.24
N VAL A 71 9.69 6.51 -7.54
CA VAL A 71 9.15 5.56 -6.54
C VAL A 71 8.83 4.21 -7.18
N ILE A 72 8.21 4.20 -8.36
CA ILE A 72 7.90 2.96 -9.10
C ILE A 72 9.20 2.23 -9.49
N LEU A 73 10.19 2.97 -10.00
CA LEU A 73 11.50 2.41 -10.34
C LEU A 73 12.20 1.79 -9.13
N PHE A 74 12.25 2.50 -8.00
CA PHE A 74 12.83 1.97 -6.77
C PHE A 74 12.07 0.75 -6.25
N SER A 75 10.74 0.72 -6.34
CA SER A 75 9.93 -0.45 -6.00
C SER A 75 10.31 -1.67 -6.86
N LYS A 76 10.43 -1.50 -8.17
CA LYS A 76 10.85 -2.59 -9.07
C LYS A 76 12.28 -3.06 -8.76
N MET A 77 13.19 -2.13 -8.45
CA MET A 77 14.55 -2.48 -8.05
C MET A 77 14.58 -3.25 -6.73
N PHE A 78 13.70 -2.91 -5.78
CA PHE A 78 13.53 -3.66 -4.55
C PHE A 78 13.13 -5.11 -4.85
N ASP A 79 12.11 -5.34 -5.68
CA ASP A 79 11.66 -6.68 -6.05
C ASP A 79 12.79 -7.53 -6.66
N VAL A 80 13.57 -6.95 -7.57
CA VAL A 80 14.71 -7.63 -8.21
C VAL A 80 15.79 -7.99 -7.19
N LYS A 81 16.11 -7.08 -6.25
CA LYS A 81 17.13 -7.34 -5.22
C LYS A 81 16.65 -8.38 -4.20
N SER A 82 15.40 -8.30 -3.77
CA SER A 82 14.76 -9.28 -2.88
C SER A 82 14.81 -10.67 -3.50
N MET A 83 14.41 -10.79 -4.77
CA MET A 83 14.49 -12.06 -5.52
C MET A 83 15.91 -12.60 -5.62
N ARG A 84 16.92 -11.73 -5.83
CA ARG A 84 18.33 -12.15 -5.90
C ARG A 84 18.82 -12.73 -4.57
N ILE A 85 18.39 -12.16 -3.44
CA ILE A 85 18.78 -12.64 -2.11
C ILE A 85 18.11 -13.98 -1.82
N LEU A 86 16.81 -14.08 -2.10
CA LEU A 86 16.08 -15.33 -1.93
C LEU A 86 16.70 -16.48 -2.76
N LYS A 87 17.05 -16.23 -4.02
CA LYS A 87 17.77 -17.20 -4.87
C LYS A 87 19.13 -17.60 -4.29
N LYS A 88 19.88 -16.64 -3.75
CA LYS A 88 21.21 -16.89 -3.18
C LYS A 88 21.16 -17.70 -1.89
N GLN A 89 20.22 -17.39 -1.00
CA GLN A 89 20.15 -17.98 0.34
C GLN A 89 19.38 -19.31 0.37
N TYR A 90 18.34 -19.45 -0.46
CA TYR A 90 17.40 -20.57 -0.39
C TYR A 90 17.35 -21.43 -1.68
N GLY A 91 18.27 -21.21 -2.63
CA GLY A 91 18.44 -22.10 -3.79
C GLY A 91 17.21 -22.19 -4.71
N ILE A 92 16.42 -21.12 -4.80
CA ILE A 92 15.12 -21.12 -5.48
C ILE A 92 15.28 -21.31 -7.01
N SER A 93 14.54 -22.27 -7.57
CA SER A 93 14.50 -22.57 -9.01
C SER A 93 13.71 -21.52 -9.81
N SER A 94 13.92 -21.45 -11.13
CA SER A 94 13.49 -20.33 -11.98
C SER A 94 11.99 -20.28 -12.32
N THR A 95 11.08 -20.66 -11.41
CA THR A 95 9.65 -20.51 -11.69
C THR A 95 9.24 -19.03 -11.64
N PRO A 96 8.32 -18.58 -12.51
CA PRO A 96 7.88 -17.19 -12.57
C PRO A 96 6.92 -16.90 -11.41
N LYS A 97 7.48 -16.77 -10.20
CA LYS A 97 6.77 -16.34 -8.99
C LYS A 97 7.35 -15.03 -8.49
N THR A 98 6.56 -14.26 -7.75
CA THR A 98 7.03 -13.02 -7.13
C THR A 98 7.85 -13.33 -5.88
N TRP A 99 8.61 -12.36 -5.37
CA TRP A 99 9.39 -12.58 -4.15
C TRP A 99 8.48 -12.85 -2.94
N ASP A 100 7.27 -12.30 -2.92
CA ASP A 100 6.29 -12.48 -1.83
C ASP A 100 5.86 -13.95 -1.73
N ASP A 101 5.57 -14.57 -2.88
CA ASP A 101 5.17 -15.99 -2.98
C ASP A 101 6.26 -16.91 -2.43
N TYR A 102 7.52 -16.71 -2.85
CA TYR A 102 8.64 -17.50 -2.34
C TYR A 102 8.90 -17.30 -0.85
N THR A 103 8.72 -16.08 -0.36
CA THR A 103 8.89 -15.78 1.06
C THR A 103 7.79 -16.46 1.88
N LEU A 104 6.58 -16.59 1.33
CA LEU A 104 5.49 -17.34 1.95
C LEU A 104 5.80 -18.85 2.00
N GLU A 105 6.29 -19.44 0.92
CA GLU A 105 6.68 -20.86 0.89
C GLU A 105 7.79 -21.18 1.91
N ILE A 106 8.84 -20.36 1.95
CA ILE A 106 9.94 -20.51 2.92
C ILE A 106 9.42 -20.37 4.36
N ARG A 107 8.51 -19.40 4.60
CA ARG A 107 7.89 -19.22 5.92
C ARG A 107 7.13 -20.45 6.37
N ILE A 108 6.29 -21.00 5.50
CA ILE A 108 5.52 -22.22 5.78
C ILE A 108 6.47 -23.36 6.12
N HIS A 109 7.53 -23.55 5.33
CA HIS A 109 8.49 -24.63 5.55
C HIS A 109 9.20 -24.51 6.91
N ILE A 110 9.79 -23.35 7.22
CA ILE A 110 10.51 -23.10 8.49
C ILE A 110 9.59 -23.28 9.71
N ILE A 111 8.34 -22.79 9.63
CA ILE A 111 7.39 -22.92 10.74
C ILE A 111 6.89 -24.36 10.89
N THR A 112 6.71 -25.07 9.78
CA THR A 112 6.34 -26.49 9.81
C THR A 112 7.40 -27.32 10.50
N GLU A 113 8.68 -27.14 10.15
CA GLU A 113 9.80 -27.83 10.80
C GLU A 113 9.82 -27.58 12.30
N TYR A 114 9.70 -26.32 12.73
CA TYR A 114 9.64 -25.97 14.14
C TYR A 114 8.46 -26.65 14.87
N LEU A 115 7.28 -26.70 14.25
CA LEU A 115 6.10 -27.36 14.82
C LEU A 115 6.31 -28.87 14.97
N ILE A 116 6.97 -29.51 14.01
CA ILE A 116 7.29 -30.94 14.05
C ILE A 116 8.30 -31.22 15.17
N GLU A 117 9.42 -30.48 15.21
CA GLU A 117 10.49 -30.66 16.21
C GLU A 117 9.99 -30.50 17.65
N HIS A 118 8.99 -29.64 17.86
CA HIS A 118 8.46 -29.35 19.19
C HIS A 118 7.17 -30.13 19.52
N GLY A 119 6.76 -31.09 18.68
CA GLY A 119 5.55 -31.89 18.91
C GLY A 119 4.24 -31.07 18.91
N LEU A 120 4.23 -29.96 18.17
CA LEU A 120 3.10 -29.05 18.01
C LEU A 120 2.37 -29.24 16.66
N TYR A 121 2.87 -30.12 15.79
CA TYR A 121 2.29 -30.47 14.49
C TYR A 121 1.06 -31.38 14.61
N GLU A 122 0.10 -30.99 15.45
CA GLU A 122 -1.23 -31.62 15.54
C GLU A 122 -2.28 -30.55 15.28
N ARG A 123 -3.30 -30.89 14.49
CA ARG A 123 -4.35 -29.95 14.05
C ARG A 123 -4.92 -29.11 15.21
N TRP A 124 -5.37 -29.76 16.28
CA TRP A 124 -5.96 -29.08 17.43
C TRP A 124 -4.97 -28.17 18.18
N LYS A 125 -3.65 -28.49 18.18
CA LYS A 125 -2.61 -27.66 18.80
C LYS A 125 -2.38 -26.39 17.99
N ILE A 126 -2.41 -26.49 16.65
CA ILE A 126 -2.28 -25.36 15.74
C ILE A 126 -3.51 -24.44 15.83
N GLU A 127 -4.72 -25.00 15.81
CA GLU A 127 -5.98 -24.25 15.98
C GLU A 127 -5.96 -23.47 17.30
N LYS A 128 -5.55 -24.12 18.40
CA LYS A 128 -5.41 -23.46 19.70
C LYS A 128 -4.37 -22.33 19.71
N LEU A 129 -3.26 -22.49 18.99
CA LEU A 129 -2.24 -21.44 18.86
C LEU A 129 -2.77 -20.24 18.07
N ILE A 130 -3.52 -20.48 16.99
CA ILE A 130 -4.17 -19.43 16.18
C ILE A 130 -5.13 -18.62 17.05
N ASP A 131 -6.04 -19.28 17.78
CA ASP A 131 -6.98 -18.64 18.69
C ASP A 131 -6.27 -17.79 19.76
N ASP A 132 -5.20 -18.33 20.35
CA ASP A 132 -4.42 -17.61 21.34
C ASP A 132 -3.70 -16.38 20.76
N PHE A 133 -3.37 -16.37 19.47
CA PHE A 133 -2.80 -15.20 18.80
C PHE A 133 -3.86 -14.18 18.42
N TYR A 134 -5.05 -14.59 17.96
CA TYR A 134 -6.18 -13.70 17.68
C TYR A 134 -6.64 -12.95 18.94
N LYS A 135 -6.80 -13.66 20.06
CA LYS A 135 -7.19 -13.05 21.36
C LYS A 135 -6.21 -11.97 21.83
N ASP A 136 -4.92 -12.11 21.52
CA ASP A 136 -3.95 -11.07 21.84
C ASP A 136 -3.95 -9.92 20.83
N GLU A 137 -4.31 -10.17 19.56
CA GLU A 137 -4.39 -9.14 18.52
C GLU A 137 -5.60 -8.22 18.74
N GLU A 138 -6.75 -8.78 19.11
CA GLU A 138 -7.96 -8.02 19.46
C GLU A 138 -7.71 -7.05 20.61
N LYS A 139 -6.92 -7.43 21.61
CA LYS A 139 -6.54 -6.56 22.73
C LYS A 139 -5.59 -5.41 22.31
N ALA A 140 -4.93 -5.53 21.17
CA ALA A 140 -3.94 -4.57 20.68
C ALA A 140 -4.46 -3.67 19.55
N LYS A 141 -5.63 -3.97 18.97
CA LYS A 141 -6.24 -3.15 17.91
C LYS A 141 -6.86 -1.88 18.50
N ILE A 142 -6.47 -0.74 17.93
CA ILE A 142 -7.22 0.51 18.03
C ILE A 142 -8.46 0.37 17.13
N PRO A 143 -9.67 0.77 17.57
CA PRO A 143 -10.93 0.52 16.86
C PRO A 143 -10.88 0.95 15.38
N PRO A 144 -11.12 0.02 14.43
CA PRO A 144 -10.90 0.24 13.01
C PRO A 144 -12.13 0.86 12.33
N LEU A 145 -12.58 2.04 12.76
CA LEU A 145 -13.78 2.69 12.17
C LEU A 145 -13.67 4.21 12.03
N VAL A 146 -12.55 4.79 12.44
CA VAL A 146 -12.38 6.25 12.50
C VAL A 146 -11.79 6.81 11.19
N ALA A 147 -10.91 6.07 10.50
CA ALA A 147 -10.13 6.63 9.40
C ALA A 147 -10.91 6.88 8.08
N PRO A 148 -11.70 5.94 7.51
CA PRO A 148 -12.43 6.19 6.26
C PRO A 148 -13.53 7.24 6.42
N SER A 149 -14.21 7.21 7.57
CA SER A 149 -15.31 8.11 7.93
C SER A 149 -14.83 9.55 8.08
N ILE A 150 -13.67 9.77 8.70
CA ILE A 150 -13.05 11.11 8.79
C ILE A 150 -12.64 11.62 7.41
N ILE A 151 -12.05 10.75 6.58
CA ILE A 151 -11.66 11.12 5.21
C ILE A 151 -12.89 11.55 4.41
N LEU A 152 -13.99 10.79 4.47
CA LEU A 152 -15.25 11.15 3.84
C LEU A 152 -15.84 12.45 4.41
N ALA A 153 -15.87 12.60 5.74
CA ALA A 153 -16.42 13.78 6.41
C ALA A 153 -15.67 15.08 6.05
N ILE A 154 -14.36 15.01 5.80
CA ILE A 154 -13.55 16.15 5.38
C ILE A 154 -13.64 16.34 3.86
N SER A 155 -13.67 15.27 3.07
CA SER A 155 -13.59 15.37 1.62
C SER A 155 -14.89 15.85 0.99
N ILE A 156 -16.04 15.38 1.49
CA ILE A 156 -17.35 15.69 0.91
C ILE A 156 -17.62 17.21 0.92
N PRO A 157 -17.51 17.94 2.06
CA PRO A 157 -17.75 19.38 2.07
C PRO A 157 -16.77 20.15 1.17
N ASN A 158 -15.49 19.79 1.17
CA ASN A 158 -14.47 20.45 0.36
C ASN A 158 -14.71 20.26 -1.15
N VAL A 159 -15.08 19.05 -1.57
CA VAL A 159 -15.41 18.77 -2.97
C VAL A 159 -16.68 19.51 -3.38
N THR A 160 -17.73 19.50 -2.55
CA THR A 160 -18.95 20.26 -2.82
C THR A 160 -18.68 21.76 -2.96
N GLN A 161 -17.82 22.32 -2.10
CA GLN A 161 -17.46 23.73 -2.12
C GLN A 161 -16.64 24.12 -3.36
N LEU A 162 -15.69 23.26 -3.77
CA LEU A 162 -14.94 23.42 -5.02
C LEU A 162 -15.88 23.36 -6.24
N LEU A 163 -16.80 22.41 -6.28
CA LEU A 163 -17.76 22.26 -7.39
C LEU A 163 -18.68 23.47 -7.52
N LEU A 164 -19.15 24.02 -6.40
CA LEU A 164 -19.93 25.27 -6.36
C LEU A 164 -19.13 26.45 -6.92
N GLN A 165 -17.84 26.57 -6.56
CA GLN A 165 -16.97 27.63 -7.07
C GLN A 165 -16.75 27.49 -8.58
N ILE A 166 -16.44 26.29 -9.06
CA ILE A 166 -16.27 26.01 -10.50
C ILE A 166 -17.55 26.36 -11.27
N TYR A 167 -18.71 25.91 -10.77
CA TYR A 167 -20.00 26.21 -11.38
C TYR A 167 -20.26 27.73 -11.43
N SER A 168 -20.04 28.43 -10.32
CA SER A 168 -20.25 29.89 -10.24
C SER A 168 -19.30 30.67 -11.15
N PHE A 169 -18.05 30.23 -11.30
CA PHE A 169 -17.03 30.87 -12.12
C PHE A 169 -17.39 30.80 -13.61
N PHE A 170 -17.80 29.61 -14.09
CA PHE A 170 -18.15 29.41 -15.49
C PHE A 170 -19.54 29.95 -15.85
N ASN A 171 -20.43 30.17 -14.88
CA ASN A 171 -21.75 30.75 -15.12
C ASN A 171 -21.71 32.27 -15.41
N LEU A 172 -20.55 32.92 -15.29
CA LEU A 172 -20.34 34.31 -15.69
C LEU A 172 -19.95 34.36 -17.17
N GLU A 173 -20.73 35.05 -18.00
CA GLU A 173 -20.51 35.17 -19.46
C GLU A 173 -19.08 35.57 -19.86
N ALA A 174 -18.40 36.37 -19.04
CA ALA A 174 -17.02 36.83 -19.28
C ALA A 174 -15.95 35.72 -19.12
N ASN A 175 -16.26 34.65 -18.38
CA ASN A 175 -15.33 33.55 -18.07
C ASN A 175 -15.64 32.28 -18.87
N VAL A 176 -16.66 32.32 -19.73
CA VAL A 176 -17.03 31.20 -20.60
C VAL A 176 -15.93 31.04 -21.66
N PRO A 177 -15.31 29.86 -21.79
CA PRO A 177 -14.28 29.64 -22.79
C PRO A 177 -14.80 29.88 -24.21
N TYR A 178 -13.97 30.48 -25.07
CA TYR A 178 -14.35 30.88 -26.43
C TYR A 178 -14.93 29.73 -27.29
N PHE A 179 -14.48 28.50 -27.05
CA PHE A 179 -15.01 27.31 -27.74
C PHE A 179 -16.43 26.89 -27.31
N VAL A 180 -16.89 27.34 -26.12
CA VAL A 180 -18.25 27.12 -25.59
C VAL A 180 -19.20 28.23 -26.03
N GLN A 181 -18.67 29.44 -26.20
CA GLN A 181 -19.42 30.67 -26.50
C GLN A 181 -20.06 30.68 -27.90
N ASN A 182 -19.47 29.96 -28.86
CA ASN A 182 -19.93 29.88 -30.25
C ASN A 182 -20.97 28.77 -30.52
N SER A 183 -21.52 28.14 -29.48
CA SER A 183 -22.53 27.08 -29.62
C SER A 183 -23.94 27.66 -29.44
N GLU A 184 -24.86 27.30 -30.36
CA GLU A 184 -26.29 27.65 -30.26
C GLU A 184 -26.96 27.11 -28.98
N SER A 185 -26.28 26.22 -28.25
CA SER A 185 -26.72 25.65 -26.98
C SER A 185 -25.64 25.86 -25.90
N ALA A 186 -25.12 27.08 -25.75
CA ALA A 186 -24.06 27.44 -24.81
C ALA A 186 -24.27 26.87 -23.38
N LYS A 187 -25.52 26.84 -22.88
CA LYS A 187 -25.86 26.22 -21.59
C LYS A 187 -25.62 24.70 -21.55
N LEU A 188 -25.95 23.99 -22.63
CA LEU A 188 -25.72 22.56 -22.76
C LEU A 188 -24.22 22.25 -22.85
N THR A 189 -23.50 23.01 -23.69
CA THR A 189 -22.04 22.85 -23.86
C THR A 189 -21.29 23.14 -22.55
N LEU A 190 -21.72 24.13 -21.78
CA LEU A 190 -21.17 24.44 -20.46
C LEU A 190 -21.39 23.30 -19.46
N ASN A 191 -22.61 22.77 -19.36
CA ASN A 191 -22.92 21.66 -18.48
C ASN A 191 -22.13 20.39 -18.84
N VAL A 192 -21.96 20.10 -20.13
CA VAL A 192 -21.15 18.98 -20.61
C VAL A 192 -19.66 19.19 -20.28
N SER A 193 -19.14 20.41 -20.44
CA SER A 193 -17.75 20.74 -20.09
C SER A 193 -17.48 20.56 -18.59
N ILE A 194 -18.38 21.07 -17.73
CA ILE A 194 -18.29 20.88 -16.28
C ILE A 194 -18.32 19.39 -15.94
N PHE A 195 -19.23 18.61 -16.54
CA PHE A 195 -19.30 17.17 -16.34
C PHE A 195 -17.96 16.48 -16.65
N PHE A 196 -17.31 16.79 -17.76
CA PHE A 196 -16.01 16.21 -18.11
C PHE A 196 -14.90 16.61 -17.13
N VAL A 197 -14.86 17.87 -16.69
CA VAL A 197 -13.89 18.32 -15.67
C VAL A 197 -14.08 17.54 -14.36
N VAL A 198 -15.32 17.38 -13.90
CA VAL A 198 -15.66 16.60 -12.69
C VAL A 198 -15.31 15.11 -12.87
N LEU A 199 -15.57 14.55 -14.05
CA LEU A 199 -15.20 13.18 -14.37
C LEU A 199 -13.68 12.98 -14.31
N ILE A 200 -12.90 13.89 -14.90
CA ILE A 200 -11.43 13.80 -14.90
C ILE A 200 -10.89 13.92 -13.47
N VAL A 201 -11.37 14.89 -12.69
CA VAL A 201 -10.95 15.07 -11.29
C VAL A 201 -11.31 13.86 -10.44
N SER A 202 -12.51 13.29 -10.62
CA SER A 202 -12.92 12.10 -9.88
C SER A 202 -12.10 10.86 -10.26
N LEU A 203 -11.77 10.67 -11.54
CA LEU A 203 -10.86 9.61 -11.99
C LEU A 203 -9.45 9.77 -11.40
N ILE A 204 -8.92 10.99 -11.34
CA ILE A 204 -7.62 11.27 -10.71
C ILE A 204 -7.67 10.95 -9.21
N LEU A 205 -8.75 11.31 -8.52
CA LEU A 205 -8.95 10.98 -7.10
C LEU A 205 -8.99 9.48 -6.87
N VAL A 206 -9.79 8.73 -7.65
CA VAL A 206 -9.90 7.27 -7.55
C VAL A 206 -8.55 6.61 -7.84
N MET A 207 -7.85 7.05 -8.88
CA MET A 207 -6.52 6.54 -9.22
C MET A 207 -5.51 6.83 -8.10
N SER A 208 -5.55 8.03 -7.52
CA SER A 208 -4.69 8.43 -6.40
C SER A 208 -4.98 7.60 -5.16
N ILE A 209 -6.25 7.37 -4.80
CA ILE A 209 -6.64 6.50 -3.68
C ILE A 209 -6.19 5.06 -3.94
N SER A 210 -6.33 4.55 -5.16
CA SER A 210 -5.87 3.21 -5.52
C SER A 210 -4.33 3.08 -5.39
N VAL A 211 -3.59 4.07 -5.89
CA VAL A 211 -2.12 4.12 -5.74
C VAL A 211 -1.73 4.25 -4.28
N ILE A 212 -2.39 5.12 -3.50
CA ILE A 212 -2.16 5.27 -2.06
C ILE A 212 -2.43 3.95 -1.35
N ASN A 213 -3.51 3.25 -1.66
CA ASN A 213 -3.82 1.96 -1.06
C ASN A 213 -2.78 0.88 -1.42
N HIS A 214 -2.33 0.86 -2.68
CA HIS A 214 -1.30 -0.06 -3.14
C HIS A 214 0.06 0.22 -2.49
N VAL A 215 0.44 1.50 -2.43
CA VAL A 215 1.66 1.98 -1.77
C VAL A 215 1.57 1.78 -0.26
N GLN A 216 0.41 1.99 0.36
CA GLN A 216 0.17 1.72 1.77
C GLN A 216 0.26 0.23 2.05
N ALA A 217 -0.28 -0.64 1.20
CA ALA A 217 -0.11 -2.09 1.32
C ALA A 217 1.35 -2.49 1.18
N ALA A 218 2.08 -1.94 0.20
CA ALA A 218 3.52 -2.16 0.02
C ALA A 218 4.34 -1.64 1.21
N MET A 219 4.01 -0.45 1.74
CA MET A 219 4.63 0.10 2.94
C MET A 219 4.27 -0.67 4.20
N ARG A 220 3.03 -1.17 4.32
CA ARG A 220 2.65 -2.05 5.43
C ARG A 220 3.55 -3.27 5.39
N LYS A 221 3.62 -3.95 4.24
CA LYS A 221 4.49 -5.12 4.03
C LYS A 221 5.98 -4.82 4.22
N ALA A 222 6.45 -3.62 3.90
CA ALA A 222 7.86 -3.27 3.94
C ALA A 222 8.35 -2.61 5.24
N VAL A 223 7.53 -1.77 5.88
CA VAL A 223 7.94 -0.84 6.93
C VAL A 223 7.32 -1.18 8.29
N PHE A 224 6.07 -1.66 8.32
CA PHE A 224 5.33 -1.84 9.58
C PHE A 224 5.53 -3.20 10.22
N ASP A 225 6.77 -3.66 10.29
CA ASP A 225 7.15 -4.89 10.99
C ASP A 225 7.16 -4.72 12.54
N LYS A 226 6.17 -4.00 13.08
CA LYS A 226 5.84 -3.95 14.51
C LYS A 226 5.25 -5.28 14.92
N HIS A 227 5.35 -5.62 16.21
CA HIS A 227 4.93 -6.92 16.76
C HIS A 227 3.53 -7.38 16.34
N GLY A 228 2.58 -6.47 16.05
CA GLY A 228 1.26 -6.83 15.52
C GLY A 228 1.29 -7.41 14.10
N GLN A 229 2.07 -6.84 13.17
CA GLN A 229 2.12 -7.35 11.79
C GLN A 229 2.91 -8.67 11.68
N LYS A 230 3.92 -8.85 12.54
CA LYS A 230 4.62 -10.14 12.71
C LYS A 230 3.68 -11.22 13.22
N ARG A 231 2.72 -10.85 14.07
CA ARG A 231 1.76 -11.79 14.64
C ARG A 231 0.73 -12.22 13.58
N ASN A 232 0.26 -11.29 12.75
CA ASN A 232 -0.64 -11.62 11.64
C ASN A 232 0.05 -12.49 10.59
N GLY A 233 1.30 -12.19 10.26
CA GLY A 233 2.08 -13.03 9.36
C GLY A 233 2.32 -14.45 9.91
N LEU A 234 2.44 -14.61 11.23
CA LEU A 234 2.50 -15.94 11.87
C LEU A 234 1.15 -16.65 11.82
N ILE A 235 0.05 -15.96 12.12
CA ILE A 235 -1.32 -16.51 12.02
C ILE A 235 -1.58 -17.02 10.60
N GLU A 236 -1.35 -16.19 9.58
CA GLU A 236 -1.49 -16.54 8.17
C GLU A 236 -0.62 -17.76 7.79
N THR A 237 0.60 -17.83 8.32
CA THR A 237 1.48 -18.99 8.09
C THR A 237 0.90 -20.26 8.73
N LEU A 238 0.37 -20.18 9.96
CA LEU A 238 -0.24 -21.31 10.66
C LEU A 238 -1.53 -21.79 9.98
N GLU A 239 -2.36 -20.86 9.49
CA GLU A 239 -3.56 -21.18 8.70
C GLU A 239 -3.20 -21.91 7.40
N ASN A 240 -2.16 -21.45 6.69
CA ASN A 240 -1.68 -22.14 5.49
C ASN A 240 -1.12 -23.54 5.79
N VAL A 241 -0.41 -23.73 6.91
CA VAL A 241 0.05 -25.06 7.36
C VAL A 241 -1.15 -25.97 7.62
N LEU A 242 -2.18 -25.47 8.29
CA LEU A 242 -3.40 -26.21 8.59
C LEU A 242 -4.15 -26.60 7.31
N TYR A 243 -4.21 -25.69 6.33
CA TYR A 243 -4.78 -25.97 5.01
C TYR A 243 -4.02 -27.10 4.29
N GLN A 244 -2.70 -27.07 4.29
CA GLN A 244 -1.87 -28.13 3.69
C GLN A 244 -2.04 -29.49 4.40
N MET A 245 -2.28 -29.52 5.71
CA MET A 245 -2.62 -30.75 6.42
C MET A 245 -3.97 -31.32 5.98
N GLN A 246 -4.97 -30.45 5.76
CA GLN A 246 -6.31 -30.86 5.32
C GLN A 246 -6.27 -31.47 3.92
N ASP A 247 -5.54 -30.85 2.98
CA ASP A 247 -5.39 -31.39 1.63
C ASP A 247 -4.72 -32.76 1.62
N ARG A 248 -3.75 -33.01 2.51
CA ARG A 248 -3.10 -34.33 2.65
C ARG A 248 -3.98 -35.40 3.29
N MET A 249 -5.02 -35.03 4.03
CA MET A 249 -5.98 -35.97 4.63
C MET A 249 -7.13 -36.33 3.69
N ASN A 250 -7.33 -35.56 2.61
CA ASN A 250 -8.39 -35.76 1.61
C ASN A 250 -7.92 -36.53 0.36
N ILE A 251 -6.67 -37.02 0.35
CA ILE A 251 -6.07 -37.90 -0.68
C ILE A 251 -5.90 -39.29 -0.06
#